data_AF-A0A7J0H013-F1
#
_entry.id   AF-A0A7J0H013-F1
#
_cell.length_a   1.000
_cell.length_b   1.000
_cell.length_c   1.000
_cell.angle_alpha   90.00
_cell.angle_beta   90.00
_cell.angle_gamma   90.00
#
_symmetry.space_group_name_H-M   'P 1'
#
loop_
_entity.id
_entity.type
_entity.pdbx_description
1 polymer ?
#
loop_
_entity_poly.entity_id
_entity_poly.type
_entity_poly.pdbx_seq_one_letter_code
_entity_poly.pdbx_strand_id
1 'polypeptide(L)'
;MQERRNQFIEVLEQIRKFSHELYNDSIYTPSSIVVDESDLSIRKLGQLHSELRDLQQDKDDRLNHVLDLLKTVHSLCKVLGLDFEETVAKVHPSLGVDFEGKKSLTNKTIMGLTSTIQRLRNVKMKRVQRFKEKANAAVIIQTHWRRHKAYSSYRHLQKAAIIFQYSWRRRVAWKELEKFKMAARVPKVERIDLIGVDNFLCVLPPYFVDLVNNLKMGIIWSSCSEELKFESHARVLIYSQVLDSLAWTNSVSPI
;
A
#
# COMPACT_ATOMS: atom_id res chain seq x y z
N MET A 1 -43.22 49.57 37.43
CA MET A 1 -43.58 49.27 36.02
C MET A 1 -42.36 49.41 35.11
N GLN A 2 -41.60 50.51 35.19
CA GLN A 2 -40.38 50.73 34.41
C GLN A 2 -39.34 49.60 34.51
N GLU A 3 -39.07 49.09 35.73
CA GLU A 3 -38.09 48.02 35.97
C GLU A 3 -38.41 46.73 35.19
N ARG A 4 -39.67 46.31 35.16
CA ARG A 4 -40.09 45.08 34.45
C ARG A 4 -40.00 45.26 32.94
N ARG A 5 -40.37 46.45 32.43
CA ARG A 5 -40.26 46.78 31.01
C ARG A 5 -38.81 46.73 30.55
N ASN A 6 -37.88 47.22 31.36
CA ASN A 6 -36.45 47.15 31.07
C ASN A 6 -35.94 45.71 30.99
N GLN A 7 -36.37 44.83 31.91
CA GLN A 7 -36.02 43.39 31.85
C GLN A 7 -36.53 42.70 30.58
N PHE A 8 -37.74 43.03 30.12
CA PHE A 8 -38.27 42.51 28.86
C PHE A 8 -37.48 42.98 27.65
N ILE A 9 -37.10 44.26 27.60
CA ILE A 9 -36.29 44.83 26.52
C ILE A 9 -34.94 44.13 26.46
N GLU A 10 -34.28 43.96 27.60
CA GLU A 10 -32.97 43.31 27.69
C GLU A 10 -33.00 41.88 27.17
N VAL A 11 -33.99 41.07 27.58
CA VAL A 11 -34.11 39.68 27.12
C VAL A 11 -34.39 39.61 25.61
N LEU A 12 -35.25 40.49 25.08
CA LEU A 12 -35.55 40.54 23.65
C LEU A 12 -34.33 40.99 22.82
N GLU A 13 -33.52 41.91 23.33
CA GLU A 13 -32.26 42.32 22.72
C GLU A 13 -31.26 41.15 22.66
N GLN A 14 -31.14 40.39 23.75
CA GLN A 14 -30.27 39.22 23.80
C GLN A 14 -30.73 38.12 22.81
N ILE A 15 -32.02 37.81 22.76
CA ILE A 15 -32.60 36.85 21.79
C ILE A 15 -32.31 37.28 20.36
N ARG A 16 -32.55 38.57 20.03
CA ARG A 16 -32.29 39.11 18.69
C ARG A 16 -30.81 39.04 18.32
N LYS A 17 -29.92 39.37 19.26
CA LYS A 17 -28.47 39.29 19.06
C LYS A 17 -28.02 37.86 18.76
N PHE A 18 -28.49 36.88 19.54
CA PHE A 18 -28.14 35.47 19.32
C PHE A 18 -28.74 34.92 18.01
N SER A 19 -29.97 35.28 17.68
CA SER A 19 -30.60 34.89 16.41
C SER A 19 -29.83 35.43 15.20
N HIS A 20 -29.43 36.70 15.23
CA HIS A 20 -28.61 37.30 14.18
C HIS A 20 -27.25 36.60 14.04
N GLU A 21 -26.57 36.28 15.16
CA GLU A 21 -25.31 35.52 15.15
C GLU A 21 -25.44 34.10 14.57
N LEU A 22 -26.59 33.45 14.73
CA LEU A 22 -26.83 32.07 14.27
C LEU A 22 -27.27 31.98 12.80
N TYR A 23 -28.15 32.88 12.36
CA TYR A 23 -28.81 32.78 11.06
C TYR A 23 -28.36 33.84 10.05
N ASN A 24 -27.62 34.87 10.50
CA ASN A 24 -27.14 35.99 9.69
C ASN A 24 -28.26 36.56 8.81
N ASP A 25 -29.41 36.81 9.43
CA ASP A 25 -30.63 37.21 8.74
C ASP A 25 -30.54 38.70 8.36
N SER A 26 -30.57 39.00 7.07
CA SER A 26 -30.21 40.31 6.49
C SER A 26 -31.21 41.45 6.78
N ILE A 27 -32.21 41.20 7.62
CA ILE A 27 -33.25 42.16 7.96
C ILE A 27 -32.96 42.73 9.35
N TYR A 28 -31.88 43.50 9.46
CA TYR A 28 -31.64 44.35 10.62
C TYR A 28 -32.06 45.78 10.29
N THR A 29 -33.35 46.08 10.50
CA THR A 29 -33.76 47.45 10.81
C THR A 29 -33.85 47.55 12.33
N PRO A 30 -33.05 48.42 12.99
CA PRO A 30 -33.21 48.77 14.39
C PRO A 30 -34.46 49.65 14.57
N SER A 31 -35.61 49.13 14.14
CA SER A 31 -36.90 49.71 14.46
C SER A 31 -37.30 49.20 15.83
N SER A 32 -37.29 50.14 16.79
CA SER A 32 -37.98 50.15 18.09
C SER A 32 -38.56 48.81 18.51
N ILE A 33 -37.97 48.16 19.53
CA ILE A 33 -38.59 47.01 20.21
C ILE A 33 -39.87 47.53 20.87
N VAL A 34 -41.00 47.39 20.17
CA VAL A 34 -42.33 47.69 20.71
C VAL A 34 -42.66 46.55 21.67
N VAL A 35 -42.40 46.77 22.95
CA VAL A 35 -42.90 45.90 24.02
C VAL A 35 -44.41 46.15 24.11
N ASP A 36 -45.19 45.09 23.91
CA ASP A 36 -46.63 45.12 24.14
C ASP A 36 -46.90 45.34 25.63
N GLU A 37 -47.36 46.55 25.99
CA GLU A 37 -47.68 46.95 27.35
C GLU A 37 -48.85 46.13 27.94
N SER A 38 -49.62 45.44 27.09
CA SER A 38 -50.80 44.65 27.47
C SER A 38 -50.46 43.34 28.17
N ASP A 39 -49.29 42.74 27.88
CA ASP A 39 -48.89 41.40 28.36
C ASP A 39 -47.51 41.39 29.03
N LEU A 40 -47.33 42.28 30.03
CA LEU A 40 -46.18 42.27 30.94
C LEU A 40 -46.31 41.19 32.04
N SER A 41 -46.84 40.02 31.68
CA SER A 41 -47.09 38.93 32.63
C SER A 41 -45.82 38.16 32.97
N ILE A 42 -45.72 37.69 34.21
CA ILE A 42 -44.59 36.86 34.70
C ILE A 42 -44.45 35.58 33.85
N ARG A 43 -45.57 35.05 33.34
CA ARG A 43 -45.59 33.90 32.43
C ARG A 43 -44.88 34.20 31.11
N LYS A 44 -45.16 35.35 30.48
CA LYS A 44 -44.52 35.74 29.23
C LYS A 44 -43.02 35.99 29.41
N LEU A 45 -42.62 36.60 30.53
CA LEU A 45 -41.22 36.77 30.90
C LEU A 45 -40.52 35.40 31.06
N GLY A 46 -41.18 34.44 31.70
CA GLY A 46 -40.68 33.08 31.85
C GLY A 46 -40.52 32.33 30.52
N GLN A 47 -41.42 32.55 29.56
CA GLN A 47 -41.32 32.01 28.20
C GLN A 47 -40.10 32.56 27.46
N LEU A 48 -39.89 33.89 27.48
CA LEU A 48 -38.74 34.53 26.83
C LEU A 48 -37.41 34.07 27.44
N HIS A 49 -37.34 33.91 28.78
CA HIS A 49 -36.16 33.33 29.42
C HIS A 49 -35.93 31.87 29.02
N SER A 50 -36.98 31.10 28.76
CA SER A 50 -36.82 29.73 28.24
C SER A 50 -36.27 29.73 26.82
N GLU A 51 -36.84 30.55 25.94
CA GLU A 51 -36.37 30.71 24.56
C GLU A 51 -34.90 31.17 24.50
N LEU A 52 -34.51 32.10 25.38
CA LEU A 52 -33.13 32.53 25.51
C LEU A 52 -32.20 31.38 25.90
N ARG A 53 -32.59 30.54 26.87
CA ARG A 53 -31.81 29.36 27.27
C ARG A 53 -31.67 28.36 26.13
N ASP A 54 -32.75 28.10 25.40
CA ASP A 54 -32.75 27.16 24.28
C ASP A 54 -31.83 27.66 23.14
N LEU A 55 -31.86 28.96 22.84
CA LEU A 55 -30.95 29.58 21.86
C LEU A 55 -29.48 29.55 22.30
N GLN A 56 -29.22 29.76 23.59
CA GLN A 56 -27.88 29.67 24.15
C GLN A 56 -27.34 28.24 24.04
N GLN A 57 -28.18 27.24 24.33
CA GLN A 57 -27.87 25.82 24.16
C GLN A 57 -27.55 25.48 22.69
N ASP A 58 -28.39 25.89 21.73
CA ASP A 58 -28.15 25.65 20.28
C ASP A 58 -26.83 26.28 19.82
N LYS A 59 -26.50 27.47 20.33
CA LYS A 59 -25.23 28.14 20.03
C LYS A 59 -24.04 27.33 20.51
N ASP A 60 -24.08 26.83 21.75
CA ASP A 60 -23.00 26.05 22.33
C ASP A 60 -22.85 24.70 21.61
N ASP A 61 -23.96 24.03 21.27
CA ASP A 61 -23.96 22.78 20.52
C ASP A 61 -23.37 22.94 19.12
N ARG A 62 -23.76 24.00 18.39
CA ARG A 62 -23.19 24.31 17.06
C ARG A 62 -21.71 24.68 17.12
N LEU A 63 -21.30 25.42 18.15
CA LEU A 63 -19.90 25.78 18.34
C LEU A 63 -19.03 24.53 18.56
N ASN A 64 -19.50 23.61 19.39
CA ASN A 64 -18.84 22.33 19.62
C ASN A 64 -18.77 21.49 18.34
N HIS A 65 -19.86 21.47 17.56
CA HIS A 65 -19.89 20.77 16.29
C HIS A 65 -18.87 21.34 15.28
N VAL A 66 -18.82 22.67 15.10
CA VAL A 66 -17.85 23.33 14.22
C VAL A 66 -16.42 23.06 14.66
N LEU A 67 -16.15 23.10 15.98
CA LEU A 67 -14.84 22.76 16.54
C LEU A 67 -14.40 21.34 16.19
N ASP A 68 -15.29 20.36 16.31
CA ASP A 68 -14.98 18.97 15.99
C ASP A 68 -14.79 18.74 14.49
N LEU A 69 -15.56 19.44 13.64
CA LEU A 69 -15.33 19.46 12.19
C LEU A 69 -13.93 20.02 11.87
N LEU A 70 -13.53 21.13 12.49
CA LEU A 70 -12.21 21.73 12.30
C LEU A 70 -11.08 20.79 12.74
N LYS A 71 -11.19 20.14 13.91
CA LYS A 71 -10.24 19.11 14.35
C LYS A 71 -10.12 17.98 13.31
N THR A 72 -11.25 17.55 12.75
CA THR A 72 -11.29 16.51 11.72
C THR A 72 -10.59 16.98 10.45
N VAL A 73 -10.88 18.19 9.95
CA VAL A 73 -10.21 18.77 8.79
C VAL A 73 -8.70 18.89 9.02
N HIS A 74 -8.27 19.41 10.17
CA HIS A 74 -6.86 19.50 10.53
C HIS A 74 -6.17 18.14 10.49
N SER A 75 -6.78 17.11 11.09
CA SER A 75 -6.24 15.75 11.05
C SER A 75 -6.10 15.20 9.63
N LEU A 76 -7.08 15.49 8.75
CA LEU A 76 -7.06 15.07 7.34
C LEU A 76 -6.02 15.83 6.54
N CYS A 77 -5.88 17.14 6.75
CA CYS A 77 -4.85 17.97 6.12
C CYS A 77 -3.45 17.49 6.51
N LYS A 78 -3.21 17.20 7.79
CA LYS A 78 -1.94 16.61 8.27
C LYS A 78 -1.61 15.30 7.58
N VAL A 79 -2.58 14.38 7.47
CA VAL A 79 -2.39 13.08 6.79
C VAL A 79 -2.17 13.23 5.29
N LEU A 80 -2.80 14.23 4.66
CA LEU A 80 -2.69 14.47 3.22
C LEU A 80 -1.53 15.40 2.82
N GLY A 81 -0.84 16.00 3.80
CA GLY A 81 0.20 17.01 3.57
C GLY A 81 -0.35 18.28 2.91
N LEU A 82 -1.55 18.71 3.29
CA LEU A 82 -2.19 19.93 2.80
C LEU A 82 -2.11 21.03 3.86
N ASP A 83 -2.11 22.28 3.41
CA ASP A 83 -2.24 23.43 4.30
C ASP A 83 -3.67 23.52 4.84
N PHE A 84 -3.78 23.54 6.17
CA PHE A 84 -5.06 23.65 6.86
C PHE A 84 -5.70 25.02 6.64
N GLU A 85 -4.92 26.10 6.72
CA GLU A 85 -5.43 27.47 6.63
C GLU A 85 -5.97 27.74 5.23
N GLU A 86 -5.23 27.34 4.19
CA GLU A 86 -5.69 27.44 2.80
C GLU A 86 -6.96 26.61 2.54
N THR A 87 -7.08 25.46 3.20
CA THR A 87 -8.22 24.54 3.02
C THR A 87 -9.49 25.09 3.67
N VAL A 88 -9.35 25.72 4.83
CA VAL A 88 -10.46 26.26 5.62
C VAL A 88 -10.88 27.65 5.12
N ALA A 89 -9.94 28.48 4.65
CA ALA A 89 -10.23 29.77 4.02
C ALA A 89 -11.15 29.64 2.79
N LYS A 90 -11.06 28.52 2.05
CA LYS A 90 -11.97 28.20 0.93
C LYS A 90 -13.43 28.00 1.34
N VAL A 91 -13.68 27.64 2.60
CA VAL A 91 -15.03 27.48 3.14
C VAL A 91 -15.57 28.82 3.61
N HIS A 92 -14.82 29.51 4.46
CA HIS A 92 -15.16 30.86 4.89
C HIS A 92 -13.90 31.61 5.32
N PRO A 93 -13.68 32.86 4.86
CA PRO A 93 -12.46 33.62 5.15
C PRO A 93 -12.26 33.87 6.65
N SER A 94 -13.34 33.97 7.43
CA SER A 94 -13.27 34.15 8.90
C SER A 94 -12.82 32.90 9.67
N LEU A 95 -12.54 31.79 8.99
CA LEU A 95 -12.05 30.57 9.62
C LEU A 95 -10.53 30.36 9.44
N GLY A 96 -9.88 31.16 8.59
CA GLY A 96 -8.44 31.02 8.27
C GLY A 96 -7.56 32.23 8.64
N VAL A 97 -8.15 33.31 9.14
CA VAL A 97 -7.42 34.51 9.61
C VAL A 97 -7.93 34.85 11.01
N ASP A 98 -7.04 34.69 11.99
CA ASP A 98 -7.20 34.97 13.41
C ASP A 98 -8.34 34.23 14.12
N PHE A 99 -7.94 33.23 14.93
CA PHE A 99 -8.79 32.44 15.83
C PHE A 99 -9.51 33.27 16.93
N GLU A 100 -9.40 34.60 16.90
CA GLU A 100 -9.97 35.54 17.87
C GLU A 100 -11.41 35.94 17.50
N GLY A 101 -12.33 35.01 17.73
CA GLY A 101 -13.58 35.40 18.38
C GLY A 101 -14.87 35.47 17.55
N LYS A 102 -14.85 35.31 16.22
CA LYS A 102 -16.10 35.20 15.43
C LYS A 102 -16.07 34.00 14.48
N LYS A 103 -16.25 32.81 15.03
CA LYS A 103 -16.57 31.62 14.24
C LYS A 103 -17.95 31.84 13.63
N SER A 104 -18.06 31.78 12.31
CA SER A 104 -19.36 31.75 11.65
C SER A 104 -20.09 30.47 12.09
N LEU A 105 -21.10 30.63 12.94
CA LEU A 105 -21.97 29.53 13.40
C LEU A 105 -23.10 29.23 12.40
N THR A 106 -23.05 29.87 11.23
CA THR A 106 -24.07 29.74 10.19
C THR A 106 -24.06 28.32 9.61
N ASN A 107 -25.25 27.78 9.33
CA ASN A 107 -25.41 26.46 8.71
C ASN A 107 -24.61 26.29 7.40
N LYS A 108 -24.42 27.39 6.64
CA LYS A 108 -23.57 27.41 5.43
C LYS A 108 -22.14 26.97 5.72
N THR A 109 -21.59 27.39 6.85
CA THR A 109 -20.22 27.08 7.28
C THR A 109 -20.08 25.62 7.69
N ILE A 110 -21.05 25.07 8.43
CA ILE A 110 -21.11 23.65 8.78
C ILE A 110 -21.19 22.78 7.52
N MET A 111 -22.05 23.14 6.57
CA MET A 111 -22.17 22.43 5.28
C MET A 111 -20.88 22.52 4.46
N GLY A 112 -20.24 23.69 4.42
CA GLY A 112 -18.97 23.90 3.72
C GLY A 112 -17.81 23.09 4.31
N LEU A 113 -17.71 23.02 5.65
CA LEU A 113 -16.75 22.17 6.33
C LEU A 113 -17.02 20.68 6.07
N THR A 114 -18.28 20.26 6.15
CA THR A 114 -18.68 18.87 5.90
C THR A 114 -18.36 18.43 4.47
N SER A 115 -18.68 19.25 3.46
CA SER A 115 -18.35 18.97 2.06
C SER A 115 -16.84 18.91 1.83
N THR A 116 -16.07 19.76 2.51
CA THR A 116 -14.61 19.73 2.49
C THR A 116 -14.06 18.44 3.09
N ILE A 117 -14.58 17.98 4.24
CA ILE A 117 -14.20 16.70 4.85
C ILE A 117 -14.46 15.54 3.88
N GLN A 118 -15.63 15.50 3.25
CA GLN A 118 -15.96 14.47 2.25
C GLN A 118 -14.98 14.50 1.07
N ARG A 119 -14.68 15.69 0.55
CA ARG A 119 -13.68 15.87 -0.53
C ARG A 119 -12.31 15.35 -0.11
N LEU A 120 -11.82 15.70 1.08
CA LEU A 120 -10.53 15.25 1.59
C LEU A 120 -10.49 13.72 1.78
N ARG A 121 -11.55 13.12 2.30
CA ARG A 121 -11.68 11.65 2.40
C ARG A 121 -11.62 10.99 1.03
N ASN A 122 -12.29 11.54 0.02
CA ASN A 122 -12.23 11.06 -1.35
C ASN A 122 -10.81 11.13 -1.94
N VAL A 123 -10.08 12.22 -1.69
CA VAL A 123 -8.68 12.34 -2.10
C VAL A 123 -7.81 11.27 -1.43
N LYS A 124 -7.98 11.06 -0.11
CA LYS A 124 -7.27 10.02 0.64
C LYS A 124 -7.53 8.63 0.04
N MET A 125 -8.79 8.29 -0.20
CA MET A 125 -9.17 7.00 -0.80
C MET A 125 -8.55 6.81 -2.18
N LYS A 126 -8.60 7.82 -3.06
CA LYS A 126 -7.98 7.77 -4.39
C LYS A 126 -6.46 7.58 -4.32
N ARG A 127 -5.77 8.25 -3.39
CA ARG A 127 -4.32 8.08 -3.20
C ARG A 127 -3.97 6.67 -2.74
N VAL A 128 -4.72 6.12 -1.79
CA VAL A 128 -4.55 4.74 -1.32
C VAL A 128 -4.79 3.73 -2.44
N GLN A 129 -5.86 3.92 -3.22
CA GLN A 129 -6.19 3.04 -4.33
C GLN A 129 -5.08 3.00 -5.40
N ARG A 130 -4.60 4.17 -5.83
CA ARG A 130 -3.48 4.27 -6.80
C ARG A 130 -2.20 3.63 -6.26
N PHE A 131 -1.94 3.76 -4.96
CA PHE A 131 -0.79 3.11 -4.33
C PHE A 131 -0.91 1.58 -4.41
N LYS A 132 -2.08 1.02 -4.08
CA LYS A 132 -2.36 -0.42 -4.20
C LYS A 132 -2.19 -0.93 -5.63
N GLU A 133 -2.70 -0.19 -6.62
CA GLU A 133 -2.55 -0.54 -8.04
C GLU A 133 -1.07 -0.60 -8.45
N LYS A 134 -0.27 0.40 -8.07
CA LYS A 134 1.18 0.41 -8.33
C LYS A 134 1.91 -0.73 -7.62
N ALA A 135 1.56 -1.00 -6.36
CA ALA A 135 2.15 -2.10 -5.60
C ALA A 135 1.85 -3.45 -6.24
N ASN A 136 0.59 -3.69 -6.64
CA ASN A 136 0.19 -4.91 -7.32
C ASN A 136 0.92 -5.08 -8.66
N ALA A 137 1.04 -4.01 -9.47
CA ALA A 137 1.79 -4.04 -10.71
C ALA A 137 3.27 -4.40 -10.47
N ALA A 138 3.89 -3.81 -9.44
CA ALA A 138 5.27 -4.13 -9.06
C ALA A 138 5.43 -5.60 -8.67
N VAL A 139 4.49 -6.17 -7.88
CA VAL A 139 4.49 -7.59 -7.53
C VAL A 139 4.37 -8.48 -8.77
N ILE A 140 3.48 -8.15 -9.71
CA ILE A 140 3.32 -8.90 -10.96
C ILE A 140 4.62 -8.87 -11.78
N ILE A 141 5.24 -7.71 -11.93
CA ILE A 141 6.51 -7.58 -12.66
C ILE A 141 7.63 -8.38 -11.97
N GLN A 142 7.74 -8.27 -10.64
CA GLN A 142 8.75 -8.99 -9.86
C GLN A 142 8.56 -10.51 -9.94
N THR A 143 7.33 -11.00 -9.86
CA THR A 143 7.02 -12.44 -9.99
C THR A 143 7.36 -12.95 -11.38
N HIS A 144 7.01 -12.23 -12.44
CA HIS A 144 7.39 -12.57 -13.81
C HIS A 144 8.90 -12.58 -14.00
N TRP A 145 9.61 -11.57 -13.48
CA TRP A 145 11.07 -11.51 -13.57
C TRP A 145 11.74 -12.66 -12.81
N ARG A 146 11.28 -12.97 -11.59
CA ARG A 146 11.78 -14.11 -10.79
C ARG A 146 11.56 -15.43 -11.52
N ARG A 147 10.37 -15.64 -12.09
CA ARG A 147 10.04 -16.82 -12.89
C ARG A 147 10.93 -16.93 -14.13
N HIS A 148 11.08 -15.84 -14.89
CA HIS A 148 11.92 -15.82 -16.08
C HIS A 148 13.38 -16.13 -15.73
N LYS A 149 13.91 -15.55 -14.66
CA LYS A 149 15.27 -15.82 -14.17
C LYS A 149 15.45 -17.29 -13.80
N ALA A 150 14.53 -17.87 -13.02
CA ALA A 150 14.57 -19.28 -12.64
C ALA A 150 14.50 -20.21 -13.86
N TYR A 151 13.57 -19.94 -14.79
CA TYR A 151 13.42 -20.70 -16.02
C TYR A 151 14.66 -20.63 -16.91
N SER A 152 15.25 -19.43 -17.05
CA SER A 152 16.50 -19.24 -17.79
C SER A 152 17.61 -20.08 -17.18
N SER A 153 17.84 -20.00 -15.86
CA SER A 153 18.85 -20.81 -15.17
C SER A 153 18.64 -22.31 -15.38
N TYR A 154 17.39 -22.78 -15.25
CA TYR A 154 17.01 -24.18 -15.52
C TYR A 154 17.34 -24.60 -16.96
N ARG A 155 17.01 -23.77 -17.96
CA ARG A 155 17.31 -24.06 -19.37
C ARG A 155 18.81 -24.12 -19.64
N HIS A 156 19.60 -23.27 -19.00
CA HIS A 156 21.07 -23.34 -19.10
C HIS A 156 21.60 -24.62 -18.47
N LEU A 157 21.11 -25.00 -17.29
CA LEU A 157 21.44 -26.27 -16.64
C LEU A 157 21.10 -27.49 -17.52
N GLN A 158 19.90 -27.52 -18.11
CA GLN A 158 19.50 -28.59 -19.02
C GLN A 158 20.44 -28.72 -20.22
N LYS A 159 20.81 -27.60 -20.87
CA LYS A 159 21.74 -27.60 -21.99
C LYS A 159 23.12 -28.12 -21.57
N ALA A 160 23.64 -27.65 -20.44
CA ALA A 160 24.93 -28.11 -19.91
C ALA A 160 24.91 -29.61 -19.60
N ALA A 161 23.83 -30.12 -19.00
CA ALA A 161 23.67 -31.54 -18.70
C ALA A 161 23.70 -32.42 -19.97
N ILE A 162 23.02 -32.01 -21.06
CA ILE A 162 23.04 -32.74 -22.33
C ILE A 162 24.45 -32.78 -22.93
N ILE A 163 25.15 -31.64 -22.97
CA ILE A 163 26.52 -31.55 -23.51
C ILE A 163 27.46 -32.43 -22.69
N PHE A 164 27.32 -32.41 -21.37
CA PHE A 164 28.09 -33.23 -20.45
C PHE A 164 27.84 -34.72 -20.69
N GLN A 165 26.57 -35.14 -20.76
CA GLN A 165 26.16 -36.52 -21.02
C GLN A 165 26.70 -37.03 -22.37
N TYR A 166 26.57 -36.23 -23.43
CA TYR A 166 27.10 -36.55 -24.76
C TYR A 166 28.62 -36.76 -24.72
N SER A 167 29.35 -35.84 -24.09
CA SER A 167 30.81 -35.88 -23.99
C SER A 167 31.29 -37.09 -23.18
N TRP A 168 30.58 -37.42 -22.10
CA TRP A 168 30.83 -38.62 -21.31
C TRP A 168 30.66 -39.90 -22.13
N ARG A 169 29.52 -40.06 -22.80
CA ARG A 169 29.23 -41.23 -23.65
C ARG A 169 30.27 -41.39 -24.75
N ARG A 170 30.70 -40.28 -25.38
CA ARG A 170 31.81 -40.27 -26.33
C ARG A 170 33.08 -40.82 -25.67
N ARG A 171 33.53 -40.27 -24.54
CA ARG A 171 34.75 -40.75 -23.85
C ARG A 171 34.71 -42.24 -23.52
N VAL A 172 33.57 -42.76 -23.05
CA VAL A 172 33.40 -44.20 -22.75
C VAL A 172 33.55 -45.03 -24.02
N ALA A 173 32.83 -44.70 -25.10
CA ALA A 173 32.94 -45.42 -26.38
C ALA A 173 34.35 -45.36 -26.97
N TRP A 174 35.05 -44.24 -26.81
CA TRP A 174 36.47 -44.11 -27.22
C TRP A 174 37.38 -45.05 -26.45
N LYS A 175 37.21 -45.19 -25.13
CA LYS A 175 37.98 -46.15 -24.32
C LYS A 175 37.70 -47.60 -24.73
N GLU A 176 36.45 -47.94 -25.07
CA GLU A 176 36.10 -49.26 -25.56
C GLU A 176 36.73 -49.56 -26.93
N LEU A 177 36.66 -48.61 -27.87
CA LEU A 177 37.30 -48.71 -29.18
C LEU A 177 38.82 -48.91 -29.06
N GLU A 178 39.47 -48.20 -28.13
CA GLU A 178 40.90 -48.36 -27.86
C GLU A 178 41.22 -49.78 -27.37
N LYS A 179 40.41 -50.36 -26.48
CA LYS A 179 40.56 -51.78 -26.08
C LYS A 179 40.46 -52.71 -27.29
N PHE A 180 39.47 -52.51 -28.17
CA PHE A 180 39.33 -53.33 -29.38
C PHE A 180 40.51 -53.16 -30.34
N LYS A 181 41.04 -51.94 -30.51
CA LYS A 181 42.24 -51.68 -31.33
C LYS A 181 43.50 -52.34 -30.77
N MET A 182 43.71 -52.27 -29.46
CA MET A 182 44.85 -52.90 -28.79
C MET A 182 44.77 -54.43 -28.87
N ALA A 183 43.57 -55.01 -28.72
CA ALA A 183 43.33 -56.44 -28.91
C ALA A 183 43.56 -56.91 -30.36
N ALA A 184 43.31 -56.03 -31.34
CA ALA A 184 43.46 -56.31 -32.76
C ALA A 184 44.89 -56.08 -33.32
N ARG A 185 45.85 -55.58 -32.52
CA ARG A 185 47.24 -55.23 -32.94
C ARG A 185 47.31 -54.52 -34.31
N VAL A 186 46.68 -53.35 -34.45
CA VAL A 186 46.85 -52.50 -35.64
C VAL A 186 47.89 -51.40 -35.35
N PRO A 187 49.03 -51.32 -36.08
CA PRO A 187 50.01 -50.26 -35.85
C PRO A 187 49.52 -48.92 -36.41
N LYS A 188 49.67 -47.88 -35.56
CA LYS A 188 49.53 -46.42 -35.78
C LYS A 188 48.61 -45.95 -36.91
N VAL A 189 47.43 -45.47 -36.53
CA VAL A 189 46.73 -44.41 -37.29
C VAL A 189 47.19 -43.07 -36.72
N GLU A 190 47.74 -42.22 -37.58
CA GLU A 190 48.23 -40.90 -37.22
C GLU A 190 47.15 -40.03 -36.57
N ARG A 191 47.63 -39.30 -35.57
CA ARG A 191 46.88 -38.42 -34.70
C ARG A 191 46.31 -37.27 -35.52
N ILE A 192 45.00 -37.27 -35.76
CA ILE A 192 44.30 -36.00 -36.01
C ILE A 192 44.07 -35.42 -34.63
N ASP A 193 44.88 -34.42 -34.27
CA ASP A 193 44.67 -33.58 -33.10
C ASP A 193 43.30 -32.89 -33.25
N LEU A 194 42.26 -33.56 -32.75
CA LEU A 194 40.98 -32.94 -32.48
C LEU A 194 41.22 -31.90 -31.39
N ILE A 195 41.49 -30.68 -31.82
CA ILE A 195 41.48 -29.42 -31.10
C ILE A 195 40.83 -29.55 -29.72
N GLY A 196 41.68 -29.53 -28.69
CA GLY A 196 41.39 -29.05 -27.34
C GLY A 196 40.23 -29.72 -26.58
N VAL A 197 40.47 -30.90 -26.01
CA VAL A 197 39.70 -31.36 -24.83
C VAL A 197 39.88 -30.44 -23.62
N ASP A 198 40.88 -29.57 -23.63
CA ASP A 198 41.15 -28.56 -22.60
C ASP A 198 40.24 -27.33 -22.68
N ASN A 199 39.44 -27.20 -23.75
CA ASN A 199 38.53 -26.06 -23.93
C ASN A 199 37.12 -26.28 -23.36
N PHE A 200 36.89 -27.40 -22.67
CA PHE A 200 35.55 -27.75 -22.14
C PHE A 200 35.21 -27.08 -20.83
N LEU A 201 36.19 -26.70 -20.00
CA LEU A 201 35.94 -25.91 -18.79
C LEU A 201 35.39 -24.52 -19.12
N CYS A 202 35.71 -23.99 -20.31
CA CYS A 202 35.29 -22.66 -20.78
C CYS A 202 33.81 -22.62 -21.23
N VAL A 203 33.21 -23.79 -21.51
CA VAL A 203 31.81 -23.92 -21.98
C VAL A 203 30.86 -24.31 -20.84
N LEU A 204 31.41 -24.70 -19.69
CA LEU A 204 30.63 -25.04 -18.50
C LEU A 204 30.26 -23.76 -17.74
N PRO A 205 28.98 -23.55 -17.39
CA PRO A 205 28.57 -22.43 -16.55
C PRO A 205 29.36 -22.37 -15.24
N PRO A 206 29.66 -21.18 -14.67
CA PRO A 206 30.52 -21.03 -13.50
C PRO A 206 30.13 -21.89 -12.29
N TYR A 207 28.83 -22.08 -12.05
CA TYR A 207 28.33 -22.93 -10.96
C TYR A 207 28.65 -24.43 -11.13
N PHE A 208 28.91 -24.86 -12.36
CA PHE A 208 29.25 -26.25 -12.67
C PHE A 208 30.75 -26.50 -12.46
N VAL A 209 31.58 -25.47 -12.62
CA VAL A 209 33.01 -25.52 -12.26
C VAL A 209 33.15 -25.75 -10.76
N ASP A 210 32.36 -25.07 -9.93
CA ASP A 210 32.32 -25.29 -8.48
C ASP A 210 31.78 -26.67 -8.10
N LEU A 211 30.77 -27.19 -8.80
CA LEU A 211 30.25 -28.55 -8.55
C LEU A 211 31.29 -29.62 -8.91
N VAL A 212 31.99 -29.43 -10.03
CA VAL A 212 33.07 -30.31 -10.50
C VAL A 212 34.31 -30.22 -9.59
N ASN A 213 34.60 -29.05 -9.02
CA ASN A 213 35.73 -28.84 -8.11
C ASN A 213 35.44 -29.29 -6.66
N ASN A 214 34.20 -29.16 -6.18
CA ASN A 214 33.81 -29.56 -4.83
C ASN A 214 33.54 -31.07 -4.71
N LEU A 215 33.11 -31.72 -5.79
CA LEU A 215 33.17 -33.17 -5.88
C LEU A 215 34.62 -33.54 -6.17
N LYS A 216 35.36 -34.07 -5.18
CA LYS A 216 36.64 -34.75 -5.43
C LYS A 216 36.39 -36.00 -6.30
N MET A 217 36.22 -35.79 -7.61
CA MET A 217 35.79 -36.78 -8.62
C MET A 217 36.88 -37.81 -9.00
N GLY A 218 37.80 -38.11 -8.08
CA GLY A 218 38.74 -39.22 -8.23
C GLY A 218 38.22 -40.53 -7.62
N ILE A 219 37.41 -40.45 -6.55
CA ILE A 219 37.15 -41.62 -5.67
C ILE A 219 35.69 -42.11 -5.78
N ILE A 220 34.72 -41.22 -5.99
CA ILE A 220 33.29 -41.61 -6.06
C ILE A 220 32.93 -42.28 -7.40
N TRP A 221 33.69 -42.02 -8.47
CA TRP A 221 33.37 -42.56 -9.80
C TRP A 221 33.66 -44.07 -9.94
N SER A 222 34.53 -44.64 -9.10
CA SER A 222 34.71 -46.10 -9.04
C SER A 222 33.45 -46.82 -8.57
N SER A 223 32.66 -46.19 -7.69
CA SER A 223 31.41 -46.75 -7.18
C SER A 223 30.22 -46.53 -8.11
N CYS A 224 30.20 -45.41 -8.85
CA CYS A 224 29.09 -45.08 -9.76
C CYS A 224 29.04 -45.99 -11.02
N SER A 225 30.12 -46.75 -11.30
CA SER A 225 30.17 -47.73 -12.40
C SER A 225 29.29 -48.97 -12.15
N GLU A 226 28.88 -49.27 -10.92
CA GLU A 226 27.92 -50.34 -10.60
C GLU A 226 26.46 -49.84 -10.47
N GLU A 227 26.25 -48.52 -10.55
CA GLU A 227 25.01 -47.85 -10.14
C GLU A 227 24.14 -47.37 -11.32
N LEU A 228 24.07 -48.14 -12.40
CA LEU A 228 22.98 -48.00 -13.39
C LEU A 228 21.59 -48.38 -12.82
N LYS A 229 21.49 -48.70 -11.52
CA LYS A 229 20.23 -48.73 -10.73
C LYS A 229 19.87 -47.37 -10.11
N PHE A 230 20.77 -46.37 -10.14
CA PHE A 230 20.57 -45.06 -9.51
C PHE A 230 19.80 -44.06 -10.38
N GLU A 231 19.50 -44.37 -11.65
CA GLU A 231 18.68 -43.51 -12.52
C GLU A 231 17.24 -43.32 -12.00
N SER A 232 16.70 -44.28 -11.24
CA SER A 232 15.41 -44.13 -10.56
C SER A 232 15.53 -43.29 -9.29
N HIS A 233 16.56 -43.50 -8.45
CA HIS A 233 16.77 -42.75 -7.21
C HIS A 233 17.24 -41.30 -7.43
N ALA A 234 18.07 -41.02 -8.43
CA ALA A 234 18.45 -39.66 -8.79
C ALA A 234 17.27 -38.86 -9.37
N ARG A 235 16.38 -39.52 -10.15
CA ARG A 235 15.11 -38.91 -10.55
C ARG A 235 14.22 -38.63 -9.34
N VAL A 236 14.11 -39.55 -8.39
CA VAL A 236 13.33 -39.37 -7.15
C VAL A 236 13.90 -38.27 -6.26
N LEU A 237 15.23 -38.15 -6.10
CA LEU A 237 15.87 -37.10 -5.31
C LEU A 237 15.75 -35.72 -5.96
N ILE A 238 15.88 -35.63 -7.29
CA ILE A 238 15.65 -34.37 -8.02
C ILE A 238 14.16 -34.01 -7.97
N TYR A 239 13.24 -34.97 -8.09
CA TYR A 239 11.81 -34.71 -7.91
C TYR A 239 11.45 -34.35 -6.47
N SER A 240 12.07 -34.94 -5.45
CA SER A 240 11.89 -34.60 -4.03
C SER A 240 12.41 -33.20 -3.74
N GLN A 241 13.63 -32.85 -4.15
CA GLN A 241 14.18 -31.50 -3.94
C GLN A 241 13.38 -30.42 -4.70
N VAL A 242 12.81 -30.76 -5.85
CA VAL A 242 11.90 -29.87 -6.61
C VAL A 242 10.52 -29.78 -5.95
N LEU A 243 9.96 -30.88 -5.43
CA LEU A 243 8.68 -30.91 -4.72
C LEU A 243 8.76 -30.22 -3.35
N ASP A 244 9.86 -30.36 -2.62
CA ASP A 244 10.11 -29.65 -1.36
C ASP A 244 10.29 -28.14 -1.60
N SER A 245 10.93 -27.77 -2.72
CA SER A 245 11.01 -26.37 -3.17
C SER A 245 9.66 -25.80 -3.62
N LEU A 246 8.76 -26.62 -4.18
CA LEU A 246 7.40 -26.23 -4.57
C LEU A 246 6.42 -26.22 -3.38
N ALA A 247 6.59 -27.11 -2.40
CA ALA A 247 5.81 -27.17 -1.17
C ALA A 247 6.06 -25.94 -0.29
N TRP A 248 7.30 -25.41 -0.30
CA TRP A 248 7.64 -24.16 0.40
C TRP A 248 7.01 -22.91 -0.25
N THR A 249 6.71 -22.95 -1.56
CA THR A 249 6.03 -21.84 -2.25
C THR A 249 4.51 -21.84 -2.06
N ASN A 250 3.92 -22.95 -1.60
CA ASN A 250 2.49 -23.10 -1.34
C ASN A 250 2.12 -23.01 0.15
N SER A 251 3.07 -22.84 1.06
CA SER A 251 2.85 -22.72 2.51
C SER A 251 2.95 -21.28 3.06
N VAL A 252 3.06 -20.27 2.19
CA VAL A 252 2.81 -18.87 2.57
C VAL A 252 1.36 -18.54 2.23
N SER A 253 0.52 -18.66 3.27
CA SER A 253 -0.94 -18.61 3.30
C SER A 253 -1.63 -17.45 2.56
N PRO A 254 -2.93 -17.63 2.21
CA PRO A 254 -3.79 -16.57 1.70
C PRO A 254 -4.18 -15.56 2.79
N ILE A 255 -4.03 -14.27 2.48
CA ILE A 255 -4.76 -13.12 3.05
C ILE A 255 -5.21 -12.26 1.86
#